data_AF-A0A1S3DBV2-F1
#
_entry.id   AF-A0A1S3DBV2-F1
#
_cell.length_a   1.000
_cell.length_b   1.000
_cell.length_c   1.000
_cell.angle_alpha   90.00
_cell.angle_beta   90.00
_cell.angle_gamma   90.00
#
_symmetry.space_group_name_H-M   'P 1'
#
loop_
_entity.id
_entity.type
_entity.pdbx_description
1 polymer ?
#
loop_
_entity_poly.entity_id
_entity_poly.type
_entity_poly.pdbx_seq_one_letter_code
_entity_poly.pdbx_strand_id
1 'polypeptide(L)'
;MSADEPFESVETILQKYIPEDELKLVNAVLYGEPLKKLYLPNSKSNEFNVVGYKFGAKPESSRPPRLVRVGIIQNHIGNSTVSCNVPQERSATYDRVEKLINAAGESGVNVLCLQEAWRK
;
A
#
# COMPACT_ATOMS: atom_id res chain seq x y z
N MET A 1 -20.62 9.27 22.06
CA MET A 1 -19.60 8.76 21.12
C MET A 1 -20.02 7.34 20.78
N SER A 2 -20.81 7.20 19.72
CA SER A 2 -21.39 5.93 19.30
C SER A 2 -20.32 5.06 18.65
N ALA A 3 -20.08 3.89 19.22
CA ALA A 3 -19.59 2.70 18.52
C ALA A 3 -20.55 2.43 17.33
N ASP A 4 -20.17 2.06 16.11
CA ASP A 4 -18.93 1.51 15.56
C ASP A 4 -18.90 1.84 14.05
N GLU A 5 -18.17 2.89 13.62
CA GLU A 5 -17.59 2.83 12.27
C GLU A 5 -16.22 2.18 12.42
N PRO A 6 -15.92 1.07 11.72
CA PRO A 6 -14.61 0.46 11.79
C PRO A 6 -13.57 1.49 11.36
N PHE A 7 -12.55 1.68 12.19
CA PHE A 7 -11.40 2.50 11.84
C PHE A 7 -10.75 1.93 10.57
N GLU A 8 -10.87 2.65 9.46
CA GLU A 8 -10.26 2.25 8.19
C GLU A 8 -8.82 2.77 8.10
N SER A 9 -8.65 4.10 8.20
CA SER A 9 -7.33 4.73 8.20
C SER A 9 -7.37 6.11 8.87
N VAL A 10 -6.20 6.62 9.23
CA VAL A 10 -6.04 7.97 9.78
C VAL A 10 -6.49 9.00 8.74
N GLU A 11 -6.13 8.81 7.47
CA GLU A 11 -6.44 9.71 6.36
C GLU A 11 -7.95 9.86 6.15
N THR A 12 -8.73 8.77 6.23
CA THR A 12 -10.19 8.82 6.11
C THR A 12 -10.82 9.68 7.20
N ILE A 13 -10.31 9.59 8.44
CA ILE A 13 -10.79 10.40 9.57
C ILE A 13 -10.43 11.87 9.38
N LEU A 14 -9.16 12.16 9.03
CA LEU A 14 -8.73 13.54 8.80
C LEU A 14 -9.56 14.20 7.69
N GLN A 15 -9.84 13.49 6.59
CA GLN A 15 -10.67 13.99 5.49
C GLN A 15 -12.13 14.19 5.89
N LYS A 16 -12.68 13.35 6.79
CA LYS A 16 -14.09 13.43 7.22
C LYS A 16 -14.35 14.61 8.14
N TYR A 17 -13.40 14.96 9.01
CA TYR A 17 -13.63 15.90 10.11
C TYR A 17 -12.91 17.25 9.98
N ILE A 18 -11.89 17.36 9.11
CA ILE A 18 -11.12 18.60 8.96
C ILE A 18 -11.51 19.28 7.63
N PRO A 19 -11.85 20.59 7.64
CA PRO A 19 -12.10 21.35 6.42
C PRO A 19 -10.92 21.31 5.45
N GLU A 20 -11.17 21.37 4.14
CA GLU A 20 -10.13 21.16 3.11
C GLU A 20 -8.93 22.13 3.24
N ASP A 21 -9.19 23.38 3.64
CA ASP A 21 -8.15 24.41 3.79
C ASP A 21 -7.22 24.10 4.97
N GLU A 22 -7.77 23.63 6.09
CA GLU A 22 -7.00 23.23 7.27
C GLU A 22 -6.35 21.85 7.07
N LEU A 23 -7.01 20.96 6.35
CA LEU A 23 -6.50 19.62 6.04
C LEU A 23 -5.18 19.69 5.26
N LYS A 24 -5.03 20.66 4.36
CA LYS A 24 -3.77 20.91 3.64
C LYS A 24 -2.63 21.26 4.61
N LEU A 25 -2.90 22.09 5.60
CA LEU A 25 -1.92 22.47 6.63
C LEU A 25 -1.57 21.28 7.53
N VAL A 26 -2.57 20.54 7.99
CA VAL A 26 -2.39 19.35 8.84
C VAL A 26 -1.55 18.30 8.10
N ASN A 27 -1.90 17.99 6.85
CA ASN A 27 -1.13 17.03 6.06
C ASN A 27 0.30 17.52 5.78
N ALA A 28 0.50 18.83 5.57
CA ALA A 28 1.83 19.40 5.38
C ALA A 28 2.72 19.23 6.62
N VAL A 29 2.15 19.35 7.82
CA VAL A 29 2.89 19.15 9.08
C VAL A 29 3.14 17.66 9.36
N LEU A 30 2.15 16.79 9.14
CA LEU A 30 2.26 15.36 9.45
C LEU A 30 3.09 14.58 8.42
N TYR A 31 2.88 14.85 7.13
CA TYR A 31 3.41 14.05 6.02
C TYR A 31 4.39 14.82 5.13
N GLY A 32 4.44 16.15 5.24
CA GLY A 32 5.25 17.00 4.36
C GLY A 32 4.56 17.33 3.04
N GLU A 33 5.33 17.41 1.95
CA GLU A 33 4.80 17.80 0.64
C GLU A 33 3.81 16.75 0.09
N PRO A 34 2.63 17.17 -0.43
CA PRO A 34 1.65 16.24 -0.97
C PRO A 34 2.20 15.47 -2.18
N LEU A 35 2.14 14.15 -2.10
CA LEU A 35 2.63 13.28 -3.18
C LEU A 35 1.63 13.16 -4.32
N LYS A 36 2.15 13.10 -5.54
CA LYS A 36 1.31 12.84 -6.73
C LYS A 36 0.87 11.38 -6.74
N LYS A 37 -0.45 11.15 -6.78
CA LYS A 37 -1.01 9.81 -6.98
C LYS A 37 -0.63 9.27 -8.37
N LEU A 38 -0.16 8.02 -8.41
CA LEU A 38 0.13 7.29 -9.63
C LEU A 38 -1.11 6.50 -10.06
N TYR A 39 -1.42 6.57 -11.36
CA TYR A 39 -2.40 5.67 -11.94
C TYR A 39 -1.81 4.26 -12.06
N LEU A 40 -2.55 3.27 -11.54
CA LEU A 40 -2.19 1.86 -11.57
C LEU A 40 -3.31 1.07 -12.27
N PRO A 41 -3.00 0.21 -13.25
CA PRO A 41 -4.01 -0.47 -14.06
C PRO A 41 -4.91 -1.40 -13.23
N ASN A 42 -4.36 -2.05 -12.20
CA ASN A 42 -5.10 -2.99 -11.34
C ASN A 42 -5.54 -2.38 -10.01
N SER A 43 -5.75 -1.06 -9.95
CA SER A 43 -6.11 -0.38 -8.70
C SER A 43 -7.49 -0.73 -8.15
N LYS A 44 -8.34 -1.43 -8.92
CA LYS A 44 -9.74 -1.74 -8.57
C LYS A 44 -9.99 -3.23 -8.29
N SER A 45 -8.99 -3.97 -7.82
CA SER A 45 -9.20 -5.35 -7.38
C SER A 45 -10.10 -5.37 -6.13
N ASN A 46 -11.15 -6.20 -6.11
CA ASN A 46 -11.97 -6.41 -4.91
C ASN A 46 -11.24 -7.24 -3.84
N GLU A 47 -10.07 -7.81 -4.16
CA GLU A 47 -9.36 -8.73 -3.27
C GLU A 47 -8.33 -8.02 -2.36
N PHE A 48 -7.81 -6.86 -2.77
CA PHE A 48 -6.80 -6.10 -2.03
C PHE A 48 -6.69 -4.64 -2.50
N ASN A 49 -6.27 -3.77 -1.59
CA ASN A 49 -6.06 -2.35 -1.86
C ASN A 49 -4.71 -2.12 -2.58
N VAL A 50 -4.73 -1.32 -3.66
CA VAL A 50 -3.53 -0.91 -4.39
C VAL A 50 -3.52 0.60 -4.54
N VAL A 51 -2.51 1.23 -3.93
CA VAL A 51 -2.24 2.67 -4.07
C VAL A 51 -0.83 2.91 -4.57
N GLY A 52 -0.65 3.99 -5.33
CA GLY A 52 0.66 4.37 -5.86
C GLY A 52 0.91 5.86 -5.67
N TYR A 53 2.13 6.20 -5.26
CA TYR A 53 2.57 7.58 -5.07
C TYR A 53 3.92 7.81 -5.75
N LYS A 54 4.14 9.04 -6.22
CA LYS A 54 5.38 9.44 -6.88
C LYS A 54 6.14 10.45 -6.03
N PHE A 55 7.38 10.11 -5.71
CA PHE A 55 8.37 11.07 -5.24
C PHE A 55 9.09 11.70 -6.43
N GLY A 56 9.22 13.02 -6.39
CA GLY A 56 9.94 13.79 -7.41
C GLY A 56 11.32 14.22 -6.91
N ALA A 57 12.21 14.49 -7.85
CA ALA A 57 13.48 15.14 -7.61
C ALA A 57 13.70 16.24 -8.67
N LYS A 58 14.49 17.25 -8.33
CA LYS A 58 14.87 18.29 -9.30
C LYS A 58 15.76 17.68 -10.40
N PRO A 59 15.64 18.12 -11.65
CA PRO A 59 16.49 17.62 -12.72
C PRO A 59 17.95 17.98 -12.46
N GLU A 60 18.84 17.00 -12.62
CA GLU A 60 20.29 17.23 -12.59
C GLU A 60 20.78 17.64 -13.99
N SER A 61 21.80 18.50 -14.06
CA SER A 61 22.41 18.92 -15.33
C SER A 61 23.32 17.86 -15.94
N SER A 62 23.90 17.00 -15.10
CA SER A 62 24.92 16.03 -15.50
C SER A 62 24.43 14.59 -15.58
N ARG A 63 23.26 14.28 -15.00
CA ARG A 63 22.74 12.90 -14.94
C ARG A 63 21.27 12.83 -15.36
N PRO A 64 20.89 11.81 -16.14
CA PRO A 64 19.48 11.55 -16.42
C PRO A 64 18.75 11.06 -15.16
N PRO A 65 17.42 11.25 -15.07
CA PRO A 65 16.62 10.73 -13.98
C PRO A 65 16.73 9.21 -13.85
N ARG A 66 16.92 8.73 -12.62
CA ARG A 66 16.92 7.29 -12.28
C ARG A 66 15.60 6.91 -11.64
N LEU A 67 14.62 6.59 -12.46
CA LEU A 67 13.29 6.21 -12.00
C LEU A 67 13.28 4.74 -11.60
N VAL A 68 12.82 4.47 -10.38
CA VAL A 68 12.60 3.11 -9.85
C VAL A 68 11.21 3.07 -9.23
N ARG A 69 10.45 2.03 -9.55
CA ARG A 69 9.17 1.74 -8.90
C ARG A 69 9.38 0.65 -7.86
N VAL A 70 9.05 0.96 -6.62
CA VAL A 70 9.13 0.03 -5.49
C VAL A 70 7.72 -0.43 -5.13
N GLY A 71 7.55 -1.72 -4.92
CA GLY A 71 6.31 -2.33 -4.44
C GLY A 71 6.49 -2.84 -3.02
N ILE A 72 5.57 -2.48 -2.13
CA ILE A 72 5.56 -2.94 -0.74
C ILE A 72 4.25 -3.68 -0.52
N ILE A 73 4.34 -4.94 -0.09
CA ILE A 73 3.17 -5.80 0.12
C ILE A 73 2.98 -6.05 1.61
N GLN A 74 1.75 -5.81 2.06
CA GLN A 74 1.25 -6.18 3.38
C GLN A 74 0.06 -7.12 3.19
N ASN A 75 0.00 -8.19 3.98
CA ASN A 75 -1.07 -9.18 3.92
C ASN A 75 -1.40 -9.75 5.31
N HIS A 76 -2.62 -10.25 5.46
CA HIS A 76 -2.99 -11.11 6.58
C HIS A 76 -2.73 -12.59 6.23
N ILE A 77 -2.75 -13.44 7.25
CA ILE A 77 -2.63 -14.89 7.11
C ILE A 77 -3.92 -15.45 6.50
N GLY A 78 -3.80 -16.38 5.56
CA GLY A 78 -4.92 -16.84 4.73
C GLY A 78 -5.98 -17.65 5.48
N ASN A 79 -5.59 -18.60 6.34
CA ASN A 79 -6.54 -19.43 7.08
C ASN A 79 -6.44 -19.17 8.60
N SER A 80 -7.30 -19.88 9.34
CA SER A 80 -7.32 -19.80 10.80
C SER A 80 -6.24 -20.69 11.40
N THR A 81 -5.36 -20.06 12.18
CA THR A 81 -4.26 -20.71 12.91
C THR A 81 -4.73 -21.73 13.94
N VAL A 82 -6.03 -21.76 14.26
CA VAL A 82 -6.62 -22.70 15.23
C VAL A 82 -7.04 -24.02 14.56
N SER A 83 -7.44 -23.98 13.29
CA SER A 83 -8.04 -25.12 12.59
C SER A 83 -7.17 -25.72 11.49
N CYS A 84 -6.14 -25.01 11.03
CA CYS A 84 -5.33 -25.42 9.89
C CYS A 84 -3.93 -25.84 10.32
N ASN A 85 -3.36 -26.83 9.62
CA ASN A 85 -1.98 -27.23 9.84
C ASN A 85 -1.01 -26.28 9.11
N VAL A 86 0.25 -26.25 9.57
CA VAL A 86 1.28 -25.33 9.05
C VAL A 86 1.47 -25.43 7.52
N PRO A 87 1.51 -26.62 6.89
CA PRO A 87 1.60 -26.72 5.43
C PRO A 87 0.43 -26.07 4.68
N GLN A 88 -0.79 -26.22 5.17
CA GLN A 88 -1.99 -25.62 4.56
C GLN A 88 -1.99 -24.10 4.68
N GLU A 89 -1.67 -23.57 5.87
CA GLU A 89 -1.53 -22.12 6.09
C GLU A 89 -0.49 -21.48 5.19
N ARG A 90 0.67 -22.15 5.11
CA ARG A 90 1.76 -21.72 4.24
C ARG A 90 1.33 -21.67 2.79
N SER A 91 0.63 -22.70 2.31
CA SER A 91 0.15 -22.76 0.92
C SER A 91 -0.87 -21.65 0.61
N ALA A 92 -1.82 -21.40 1.52
CA ALA A 92 -2.77 -20.29 1.34
C ALA A 92 -2.08 -18.92 1.33
N THR A 93 -1.01 -18.77 2.12
CA THR A 93 -0.20 -17.55 2.11
C THR A 93 0.57 -17.38 0.80
N TYR A 94 1.06 -18.48 0.22
CA TYR A 94 1.65 -18.48 -1.12
C TYR A 94 0.68 -17.98 -2.18
N ASP A 95 -0.51 -18.58 -2.24
CA ASP A 95 -1.52 -18.25 -3.25
C ASP A 95 -1.92 -16.77 -3.15
N ARG A 96 -2.00 -16.24 -1.92
CA ARG A 96 -2.30 -14.82 -1.70
C ARG A 96 -1.16 -13.90 -2.15
N VAL A 97 0.07 -14.21 -1.75
CA VAL A 97 1.24 -13.40 -2.09
C VAL A 97 1.54 -13.44 -3.59
N GLU A 98 1.29 -14.57 -4.26
CA GLU A 98 1.43 -14.71 -5.71
C GLU A 98 0.55 -13.68 -6.45
N LYS A 99 -0.73 -13.58 -6.10
CA LYS A 99 -1.65 -12.59 -6.69
C LYS A 99 -1.16 -11.15 -6.50
N LEU A 100 -0.64 -10.83 -5.30
CA LEU A 100 -0.11 -9.50 -4.98
C LEU A 100 1.16 -9.19 -5.78
N ILE A 101 2.05 -10.16 -5.92
CA ILE A 101 3.27 -10.04 -6.74
C ILE A 101 2.91 -9.86 -8.21
N ASN A 102 1.94 -10.61 -8.74
CA ASN A 102 1.47 -10.46 -10.12
C ASN A 102 0.93 -9.05 -10.37
N ALA A 103 0.09 -8.52 -9.48
CA ALA A 103 -0.41 -7.15 -9.56
C ALA A 103 0.70 -6.09 -9.48
N ALA A 104 1.73 -6.31 -8.68
CA ALA A 104 2.90 -5.45 -8.61
C ALA A 104 3.72 -5.50 -9.93
N GLY A 105 3.88 -6.69 -10.50
CA GLY A 105 4.53 -6.92 -11.80
C GLY A 105 3.81 -6.20 -12.95
N GLU A 106 2.48 -6.33 -13.03
CA GLU A 106 1.65 -5.61 -14.00
C GLU A 106 1.67 -4.09 -13.78
N SER A 107 1.92 -3.66 -12.54
CA SER A 107 2.17 -2.26 -12.20
C SER A 107 3.62 -1.82 -12.50
N GLY A 108 4.47 -2.64 -13.12
CA GLY A 108 5.83 -2.24 -13.49
C GLY A 108 6.78 -2.00 -12.31
N VAL A 109 6.55 -2.66 -11.17
CA VAL A 109 7.47 -2.61 -10.02
C VAL A 109 8.82 -3.25 -10.38
N ASN A 110 9.92 -2.57 -10.04
CA ASN A 110 11.29 -3.05 -10.25
C ASN A 110 11.83 -3.80 -9.03
N VAL A 111 11.51 -3.32 -7.84
CA VAL A 111 11.96 -3.88 -6.56
C VAL A 111 10.74 -4.10 -5.67
N LEU A 112 10.58 -5.32 -5.17
CA LEU A 112 9.43 -5.70 -4.36
C LEU A 112 9.88 -6.16 -2.98
N CYS A 113 9.14 -5.77 -1.94
CA CYS A 113 9.38 -6.16 -0.56
C CYS A 113 8.11 -6.75 0.08
N LEU A 114 8.28 -7.82 0.85
CA LEU A 114 7.24 -8.47 1.65
C LEU A 114 7.45 -8.13 3.14
N GLN A 115 6.38 -8.16 3.93
CA GLN A 115 6.47 -7.98 5.37
C GLN A 115 7.36 -9.02 6.05
N GLU A 116 7.87 -8.69 7.24
CA GLU A 116 8.63 -9.64 8.06
C GLU A 116 7.81 -10.91 8.30
N ALA A 117 8.49 -12.06 8.32
CA ALA A 117 7.89 -13.34 8.66
C ALA A 117 6.66 -13.72 7.81
N TRP A 118 6.56 -13.23 6.58
CA TRP A 118 5.42 -13.46 5.68
C TRP A 118 5.10 -14.94 5.38
N ARG A 119 6.00 -15.89 5.68
CA ARG A 119 5.82 -17.34 5.44
C ARG A 119 5.75 -18.17 6.74
N LYS A 120 5.63 -17.55 7.91
CA LYS A 120 5.62 -18.28 9.19
C LYS A 120 4.37 -19.13 9.35
#